data_AF-A0A6G4N6V8-F1
#
_entry.id   AF-A0A6G4N6V8-F1
#
_cell.length_a   1.000
_cell.length_b   1.000
_cell.length_c   1.000
_cell.angle_alpha   90.00
_cell.angle_beta   90.00
_cell.angle_gamma   90.00
#
_symmetry.space_group_name_H-M   'P 1'
#
loop_
_entity.id
_entity.type
_entity.pdbx_description
1 polymer ?
#
loop_
_entity_poly.entity_id
_entity_poly.type
_entity_poly.pdbx_seq_one_letter_code
_entity_poly.pdbx_strand_id
1 'polypeptide(L)'
;INYILFKTKDMNPGLLSYETRLTSDWAITFLTILIIITPGSTVIRISQDSKKFFIHSIDVSEKEKDSLLRSIKHYEDLILEVSR
;
A
#
# COMPACT_ATOMS: atom_id res chain seq x y z
N ILE A 1 -3.98 27.10 -9.38
CA ILE A 1 -4.36 25.87 -10.13
C ILE A 1 -4.91 24.89 -9.10
N ASN A 2 -6.15 24.41 -9.27
CA ASN A 2 -6.74 23.41 -8.36
C ASN A 2 -6.61 22.03 -9.01
N TYR A 3 -5.73 21.19 -8.49
CA TYR A 3 -5.59 19.80 -8.92
C TYR A 3 -6.55 18.93 -8.10
N ILE A 4 -7.79 18.82 -8.58
CA ILE A 4 -8.76 17.87 -8.02
C ILE A 4 -8.53 16.54 -8.74
N LEU A 5 -7.90 15.59 -8.07
CA LEU A 5 -7.60 14.27 -8.63
C LEU A 5 -8.87 13.41 -8.77
N PHE A 6 -9.81 13.52 -7.82
CA PHE A 6 -11.02 12.70 -7.78
C PHE A 6 -12.23 13.47 -7.23
N LYS A 7 -13.44 13.08 -7.64
CA LYS A 7 -14.71 13.61 -7.13
C LYS A 7 -15.26 12.70 -6.02
N THR A 8 -15.71 13.29 -4.92
CA THR A 8 -16.09 12.57 -3.68
C THR A 8 -17.18 11.51 -3.86
N LYS A 9 -18.13 11.70 -4.80
CA LYS A 9 -19.22 10.74 -5.04
C LYS A 9 -18.80 9.46 -5.77
N ASP A 10 -17.59 9.45 -6.35
CA ASP A 10 -17.05 8.35 -7.14
C ASP A 10 -16.04 7.52 -6.31
N MET A 11 -15.97 7.75 -4.99
CA MET A 11 -14.98 7.16 -4.10
C MET A 11 -15.66 6.24 -3.08
N ASN A 12 -15.05 5.07 -2.82
CA ASN A 12 -15.49 4.12 -1.81
C ASN A 12 -14.33 3.88 -0.82
N PRO A 13 -14.09 4.77 0.14
CA PRO A 13 -12.94 4.66 1.02
C PRO A 13 -13.06 3.46 1.95
N GLY A 14 -11.94 2.80 2.24
CA GLY A 14 -11.93 1.62 3.09
C GLY A 14 -10.55 1.23 3.60
N LEU A 15 -10.52 0.12 4.34
CA LEU A 15 -9.31 -0.45 4.93
C LEU A 15 -8.99 -1.78 4.25
N LEU A 16 -7.74 -1.92 3.83
CA LEU A 16 -7.16 -3.14 3.28
C LEU A 16 -6.05 -3.63 4.20
N SER A 17 -5.78 -4.94 4.16
CA SER A 17 -4.63 -5.51 4.84
C SER A 17 -3.73 -6.26 3.87
N TYR A 18 -2.42 -6.10 4.02
CA TYR A 18 -1.40 -6.82 3.25
C TYR A 18 -0.42 -7.51 4.19
N GLU A 19 -0.12 -8.78 3.93
CA GLU A 19 0.87 -9.54 4.71
C GLU A 19 2.19 -9.59 3.95
N THR A 20 3.27 -9.16 4.60
CA THR A 20 4.60 -9.07 3.99
C THR A 20 5.49 -10.23 4.40
N ARG A 21 6.42 -10.56 3.50
CA ARG A 21 7.53 -11.50 3.71
C ARG A 21 8.84 -10.80 4.10
N LEU A 22 8.86 -9.47 4.10
CA LEU A 22 10.03 -8.68 4.48
C LEU A 22 10.31 -8.83 5.98
N THR A 23 11.59 -8.97 6.33
CA THR A 23 12.03 -9.17 7.72
C THR A 23 12.94 -8.05 8.21
N SER A 24 13.48 -7.23 7.30
CA SER A 24 14.39 -6.14 7.66
C SER A 24 13.65 -4.81 7.80
N ASP A 25 13.97 -4.05 8.84
CA ASP A 25 13.31 -2.77 9.14
C ASP A 25 13.40 -1.76 8.00
N TRP A 26 14.53 -1.70 7.30
CA TRP A 26 14.69 -0.79 6.16
C TRP A 26 13.80 -1.20 4.99
N ALA A 27 13.65 -2.50 4.74
CA ALA A 27 12.83 -3.03 3.66
C ALA A 27 11.34 -2.78 3.94
N ILE A 28 10.90 -3.01 5.18
CA ILE A 28 9.55 -2.69 5.65
C ILE A 28 9.27 -1.18 5.52
N THR A 29 10.22 -0.34 5.96
CA THR A 29 10.12 1.12 5.84
C THR A 29 10.03 1.55 4.37
N PHE A 30 10.84 0.96 3.51
CA PHE A 30 10.86 1.30 2.09
C PHE A 30 9.57 0.88 1.38
N LEU A 31 9.05 -0.32 1.65
CA LEU A 31 7.74 -0.74 1.17
C LEU A 31 6.62 0.19 1.66
N THR A 32 6.69 0.65 2.91
CA THR A 32 5.75 1.63 3.48
C THR A 32 5.72 2.91 2.64
N ILE A 33 6.90 3.44 2.30
CA ILE A 33 7.02 4.66 1.49
C ILE A 33 6.43 4.44 0.10
N LEU A 34 6.73 3.30 -0.55
CA LEU A 34 6.17 2.95 -1.86
C LEU A 34 4.64 2.86 -1.86
N ILE A 35 4.04 2.34 -0.77
CA ILE A 35 2.58 2.34 -0.61
C ILE A 35 2.05 3.77 -0.49
N ILE A 36 2.65 4.61 0.36
CA ILE A 36 2.18 5.99 0.59
C ILE A 36 2.25 6.85 -0.68
N ILE A 37 3.27 6.67 -1.53
CA ILE A 37 3.39 7.40 -2.80
C ILE A 37 2.49 6.83 -3.90
N THR A 38 1.92 5.63 -3.72
CA THR A 38 0.95 5.07 -4.66
C THR A 38 -0.35 5.87 -4.54
N PRO A 39 -0.80 6.56 -5.61
CA PRO A 39 -1.95 7.44 -5.53
C PRO A 39 -3.18 6.73 -4.98
N GLY A 40 -3.83 7.36 -4.01
CA GLY A 40 -5.06 6.86 -3.42
C GLY A 40 -4.89 5.83 -2.30
N SER A 41 -3.67 5.58 -1.82
CA SER A 41 -3.42 4.71 -0.67
C SER A 41 -2.47 5.32 0.37
N THR A 42 -2.61 4.92 1.63
CA THR A 42 -1.70 5.29 2.72
C THR A 42 -1.66 4.22 3.81
N VAL A 43 -0.51 4.04 4.47
CA VAL A 43 -0.37 3.08 5.58
C VAL A 43 -0.78 3.76 6.89
N ILE A 44 -1.78 3.21 7.58
CA ILE A 44 -2.21 3.69 8.90
C ILE A 44 -1.37 3.08 10.02
N ARG A 45 -1.12 1.78 9.92
CA ARG A 45 -0.47 1.00 10.97
C ARG A 45 0.23 -0.21 10.40
N ILE A 46 1.32 -0.60 11.05
CA ILE A 46 1.97 -1.89 10.89
C ILE A 46 1.71 -2.70 12.18
N SER A 47 1.46 -4.01 12.05
CA SER A 47 1.31 -4.92 13.20
C SER A 47 2.57 -4.94 14.07
N GLN A 48 2.44 -5.36 15.33
CA GLN A 48 3.57 -5.40 16.27
C GLN A 48 4.69 -6.35 15.85
N ASP A 49 4.37 -7.39 15.08
CA ASP A 49 5.33 -8.34 14.52
C ASP A 49 5.88 -7.91 13.15
N SER A 50 5.53 -6.70 12.69
CA SER A 50 5.92 -6.13 11.39
C SER A 50 5.52 -6.94 10.15
N LYS A 51 4.59 -7.89 10.29
CA LYS A 51 4.16 -8.77 9.17
C LYS A 51 2.93 -8.28 8.43
N LYS A 52 2.17 -7.33 9.00
CA LYS A 52 0.88 -6.92 8.44
C LYS A 52 0.74 -5.41 8.35
N PHE A 53 0.48 -4.94 7.15
CA PHE A 53 0.17 -3.55 6.85
C PHE A 53 -1.34 -3.34 6.88
N PHE A 54 -1.78 -2.26 7.53
CA PHE A 54 -3.14 -1.75 7.47
C PHE A 54 -3.15 -0.49 6.61
N ILE A 55 -3.81 -0.58 5.45
CA ILE A 55 -3.71 0.39 4.37
C ILE A 55 -5.09 1.02 4.18
N HIS A 56 -5.16 2.34 4.30
CA HIS A 56 -6.34 3.09 3.86
C HIS A 56 -6.27 3.29 2.35
N SER A 57 -7.36 2.97 1.67
CA SER A 57 -7.56 3.29 0.25
C SER A 57 -8.74 4.24 0.10
N ILE A 58 -8.63 5.16 -0.85
CA ILE A 58 -9.70 6.08 -1.21
C ILE A 58 -10.82 5.41 -2.03
N ASP A 59 -10.50 4.30 -2.69
CA ASP A 59 -11.45 3.43 -3.37
C ASP A 59 -11.08 1.96 -3.14
N VAL A 60 -12.01 1.19 -2.55
CA VAL A 60 -11.88 -0.25 -2.33
C VAL A 60 -12.74 -1.07 -3.29
N SER A 61 -13.14 -0.49 -4.43
CA SER A 61 -13.67 -1.28 -5.54
C SER A 61 -12.73 -2.44 -5.89
N GLU A 62 -13.29 -3.59 -6.29
CA GLU A 62 -12.50 -4.80 -6.52
C GLU A 62 -11.34 -4.58 -7.49
N LYS A 63 -11.55 -3.73 -8.51
CA LYS A 63 -10.53 -3.36 -9.49
C LYS A 63 -9.38 -2.58 -8.87
N GLU A 64 -9.66 -1.53 -8.11
CA GLU A 64 -8.63 -0.69 -7.49
C GLU A 64 -7.89 -1.44 -6.39
N LYS A 65 -8.61 -2.24 -5.58
CA LYS A 65 -8.03 -3.14 -4.58
C LYS A 65 -7.02 -4.10 -5.22
N ASP A 66 -7.42 -4.80 -6.27
CA ASP A 66 -6.58 -5.77 -6.98
C ASP A 66 -5.38 -5.11 -7.66
N SER A 67 -5.56 -3.91 -8.23
CA SER A 67 -4.46 -3.10 -8.77
C SER A 67 -3.43 -2.75 -7.69
N LEU A 68 -3.88 -2.20 -6.56
CA LEU A 68 -3.02 -1.81 -5.45
C LEU A 68 -2.26 -3.02 -4.87
N LEU A 69 -2.94 -4.13 -4.58
CA LEU A 69 -2.31 -5.33 -4.04
C LEU A 69 -1.26 -5.92 -4.99
N ARG A 70 -1.49 -5.88 -6.30
CA ARG A 70 -0.47 -6.28 -7.30
C ARG A 70 0.76 -5.39 -7.26
N SER A 71 0.58 -4.07 -7.20
CA SER A 71 1.72 -3.14 -7.12
C SER A 71 2.52 -3.36 -5.84
N ILE A 72 1.86 -3.51 -4.69
CA ILE A 72 2.52 -3.79 -3.41
C ILE A 72 3.33 -5.08 -3.48
N LYS A 73 2.75 -6.14 -4.03
CA LYS A 73 3.45 -7.41 -4.22
C LYS A 73 4.67 -7.26 -5.13
N HIS A 74 4.53 -6.54 -6.24
CA HIS A 74 5.65 -6.29 -7.15
C HIS A 74 6.79 -5.51 -6.47
N TYR A 75 6.46 -4.47 -5.70
CA TYR A 75 7.44 -3.73 -4.91
C TYR A 75 8.14 -4.62 -3.89
N GLU A 76 7.39 -5.46 -3.16
CA GLU A 76 7.97 -6.42 -2.24
C GLU A 76 8.94 -7.38 -2.92
N ASP A 77 8.58 -7.93 -4.09
CA ASP A 77 9.43 -8.85 -4.84
C ASP A 77 10.76 -8.18 -5.26
N LEU A 78 10.72 -6.93 -5.73
CA LEU A 78 11.92 -6.16 -6.06
C LEU A 78 12.80 -5.87 -4.83
N ILE A 79 12.17 -5.54 -3.70
CA ILE A 79 12.90 -5.29 -2.44
C ILE A 79 13.59 -6.58 -1.97
N LEU A 80 12.91 -7.72 -2.06
CA LEU A 80 13.48 -9.02 -1.72
C LEU A 80 14.67 -9.38 -2.61
N GLU A 81 14.65 -9.00 -3.89
CA GLU A 81 15.75 -9.24 -4.82
C GLU A 81 17.03 -8.49 -4.41
N VAL A 82 16.90 -7.21 -4.01
CA VAL A 82 18.05 -6.37 -3.60
C VAL A 82 18.47 -6.56 -2.14
N SER A 83 17.65 -7.28 -1.35
CA SER A 83 17.96 -7.62 0.05
C SER A 83 18.81 -8.89 0.19
N ARG A 84 19.14 -9.55 -0.93
CA ARG A 84 20.04 -10.72 -1.01
C ARG A 84 21.48 -10.27 -1.19
#